data_AF-A0A1J3IVN7-F1
#
_entry.id   AF-A0A1J3IVN7-F1
#
_cell.length_a   1.000
_cell.length_b   1.000
_cell.length_c   1.000
_cell.angle_alpha   90.00
_cell.angle_beta   90.00
_cell.angle_gamma   90.00
#
_symmetry.space_group_name_H-M   'P 1'
#
loop_
_entity.id
_entity.type
_entity.pdbx_description
1 polymer ?
#
loop_
_entity_poly.entity_id
_entity_poly.type
_entity_poly.pdbx_seq_one_letter_code
_entity_poly.pdbx_strand_id
1 'polypeptide(L)'
;MKKMIKLWMVTCLQLAELFVSSLVHLLYGFYIFSSAVAGDISQKLNDYLFKSNADINETDQNQSNVEGLPPIVLVHGIFGFGKGRLGGLSYFGGAEKKDERVLVPDLGSLTSIYDRARELFYYLKGGRVDFSEEHSEACGHSRFGRDYGKGEYPEWDEDHPIHFVGHSAGAQVVRVLQQ
;
A
#
# COMPACT_ATOMS: atom_id res chain seq x y z
N MET A 1 -42.34 38.13 -8.00
CA MET A 1 -41.07 38.79 -7.65
C MET A 1 -40.48 38.37 -6.31
N LYS A 2 -41.06 38.72 -5.15
CA LYS A 2 -40.44 38.46 -3.82
C LYS A 2 -40.14 36.98 -3.52
N LYS A 3 -41.02 36.04 -3.91
CA LYS A 3 -40.77 34.58 -3.77
C LYS A 3 -39.61 34.10 -4.64
N MET A 4 -39.50 34.60 -5.87
CA MET A 4 -38.39 34.25 -6.77
C MET A 4 -37.07 34.80 -6.25
N ILE A 5 -37.03 36.05 -5.76
CA ILE A 5 -35.81 36.63 -5.18
C ILE A 5 -35.34 35.84 -3.95
N LYS A 6 -36.28 35.43 -3.07
CA LYS A 6 -35.95 34.57 -1.94
C LYS A 6 -35.41 33.20 -2.37
N LEU A 7 -36.00 32.58 -3.39
CA LEU A 7 -35.53 31.31 -3.93
C LEU A 7 -34.10 31.44 -4.49
N TRP A 8 -33.84 32.45 -5.31
CA TRP A 8 -32.52 32.75 -5.85
C TRP A 8 -31.48 32.99 -4.76
N MET A 9 -31.84 33.76 -3.72
CA MET A 9 -30.94 34.02 -2.58
C MET A 9 -30.59 32.75 -1.82
N VAL A 10 -31.57 31.87 -1.58
CA VAL A 10 -31.35 30.56 -0.92
C VAL A 10 -30.46 29.66 -1.78
N THR A 11 -30.71 29.60 -3.10
CA THR A 11 -29.87 28.81 -4.01
C THR A 11 -28.43 29.33 -4.05
N CYS A 12 -28.22 30.65 -4.09
CA CYS A 12 -26.87 31.22 -4.01
C CYS A 12 -26.17 30.86 -2.70
N LEU A 13 -26.88 30.89 -1.57
CA LEU A 13 -26.33 30.52 -0.27
C LEU A 13 -25.90 29.04 -0.25
N GLN A 14 -26.74 28.15 -0.78
CA GLN A 14 -26.45 26.71 -0.87
C GLN A 14 -25.26 26.41 -1.78
N LEU A 15 -25.15 27.10 -2.92
CA LEU A 15 -24.00 26.97 -3.81
C LEU A 15 -22.72 27.48 -3.15
N ALA A 16 -22.79 28.59 -2.40
CA ALA A 16 -21.66 29.11 -1.65
C ALA A 16 -21.23 28.12 -0.54
N GLU A 17 -22.18 27.53 0.19
CA GLU A 17 -21.92 26.50 1.20
C GLU A 17 -21.26 25.27 0.59
N LEU A 18 -21.80 24.75 -0.52
CA LEU A 18 -21.22 23.61 -1.23
C LEU A 18 -19.80 23.92 -1.71
N PHE A 19 -19.58 25.12 -2.26
CA PHE A 19 -18.26 25.55 -2.72
C PHE A 19 -17.26 25.65 -1.58
N VAL A 20 -17.61 26.33 -0.48
CA VAL A 20 -16.75 26.48 0.70
C VAL A 20 -16.46 25.11 1.32
N SER A 21 -17.48 24.27 1.48
CA SER A 21 -17.30 22.91 2.01
C SER A 21 -16.37 22.09 1.11
N SER A 22 -16.59 22.09 -0.20
CA SER A 22 -15.72 21.38 -1.16
C SER A 22 -14.29 21.88 -1.11
N LEU A 23 -14.09 23.20 -1.03
CA LEU A 23 -12.77 23.82 -0.94
C LEU A 23 -12.06 23.43 0.36
N VAL A 24 -12.76 23.43 1.50
CA VAL A 24 -12.20 23.01 2.79
C VAL A 24 -11.75 21.55 2.75
N HIS A 25 -12.59 20.65 2.24
CA HIS A 25 -12.23 19.22 2.11
C HIS A 25 -11.05 19.01 1.16
N LEU A 26 -11.01 19.75 0.05
CA LEU A 26 -9.91 19.66 -0.92
C LEU A 26 -8.60 20.16 -0.32
N LEU A 27 -8.60 21.31 0.36
CA LEU A 27 -7.42 21.86 1.02
C LEU A 27 -6.94 20.96 2.17
N TYR A 28 -7.87 20.43 2.96
CA TYR A 28 -7.54 19.51 4.05
C TYR A 28 -6.96 18.19 3.53
N GLY A 29 -7.59 17.60 2.50
CA GLY A 29 -7.06 16.42 1.82
C GLY A 29 -5.68 16.66 1.23
N PHE A 30 -5.48 17.80 0.57
CA PHE A 30 -4.17 18.19 0.04
C PHE A 30 -3.13 18.37 1.16
N TYR A 31 -3.51 18.97 2.29
CA TYR A 31 -2.62 19.12 3.45
C TYR A 31 -2.19 17.77 4.03
N ILE A 32 -3.12 16.84 4.26
CA ILE A 32 -2.77 15.49 4.76
C ILE A 32 -1.85 14.79 3.76
N PHE A 33 -2.23 14.78 2.48
CA PHE A 33 -1.47 14.09 1.44
C PHE A 33 -0.06 14.66 1.29
N SER A 34 0.07 15.99 1.20
CA SER A 34 1.38 16.66 1.10
C SER A 34 2.25 16.42 2.32
N SER A 35 1.68 16.45 3.53
CA SER A 35 2.40 16.15 4.77
C SER A 35 2.89 14.70 4.79
N ALA A 36 2.05 13.75 4.37
CA ALA A 36 2.39 12.34 4.27
C ALA A 36 3.53 12.09 3.26
N VAL A 37 3.44 12.67 2.06
CA VAL A 37 4.48 12.56 1.03
C VAL A 37 5.78 13.22 1.48
N ALA A 38 5.71 14.38 2.14
CA ALA A 38 6.88 15.03 2.71
C ALA A 38 7.57 14.15 3.77
N GLY A 39 6.79 13.41 4.58
CA GLY A 39 7.31 12.40 5.50
C GLY A 39 8.13 11.31 4.80
N ASP A 40 7.57 10.69 3.76
CA ASP A 40 8.27 9.66 2.97
C ASP A 40 9.57 10.19 2.33
N ILE A 41 9.54 11.42 1.78
CA ILE A 41 10.72 12.06 1.17
C ILE A 41 11.78 12.34 2.23
N SER A 42 11.38 12.90 3.38
CA SER A 42 12.27 13.21 4.49
C SER A 42 12.97 11.94 4.99
N GLN A 43 12.23 10.85 5.18
CA GLN A 43 12.80 9.58 5.62
C GLN A 43 13.78 9.01 4.60
N LYS A 44 13.42 8.99 3.31
CA LYS A 44 14.34 8.53 2.25
C LYS A 44 15.60 9.38 2.14
N LEU A 45 15.49 10.69 2.32
CA LEU A 45 16.63 11.59 2.31
C LEU A 45 17.51 11.36 3.54
N ASN A 46 16.92 11.18 4.72
CA ASN A 46 17.63 10.84 5.95
C ASN A 46 18.38 9.51 5.80
N ASP A 47 17.74 8.49 5.25
CA ASP A 47 18.39 7.22 4.94
C ASP A 47 19.53 7.44 3.94
N TYR A 48 19.34 8.17 2.85
CA TYR A 48 20.42 8.42 1.89
C TYR A 48 21.61 9.18 2.49
N LEU A 49 21.36 10.20 3.32
CA LEU A 49 22.39 11.06 3.88
C LEU A 49 23.13 10.42 5.07
N PHE A 50 22.40 9.67 5.92
CA PHE A 50 22.93 9.16 7.19
C PHE A 50 23.17 7.64 7.20
N LYS A 51 22.58 6.87 6.27
CA LYS A 51 22.80 5.41 6.12
C LYS A 51 24.03 5.08 5.25
N SER A 52 25.04 5.96 5.26
CA SER A 52 26.37 5.66 4.70
C SER A 52 27.38 5.17 5.75
N ASN A 53 27.01 5.13 7.04
CA ASN A 53 27.96 4.84 8.13
C ASN A 53 27.50 3.78 9.17
N ALA A 54 26.53 2.94 8.85
CA ALA A 54 26.10 1.88 9.76
C ALA A 54 25.64 0.62 9.02
N ASP A 55 26.59 -0.16 8.50
CA ASP A 55 26.42 -1.63 8.46
C ASP A 55 26.59 -2.14 9.89
N ILE A 56 25.52 -2.06 10.68
CA ILE A 56 25.36 -2.90 11.85
C ILE A 56 24.14 -3.76 11.57
N ASN A 57 24.41 -5.07 11.49
CA ASN A 57 23.41 -6.13 11.42
C ASN A 57 22.43 -6.00 12.59
N GLU A 58 21.37 -5.21 12.44
CA GLU A 58 20.17 -5.40 13.24
C GLU A 58 19.42 -6.59 12.66
N THR A 59 19.86 -7.77 13.09
CA THR A 59 18.98 -8.92 13.10
C THR A 59 18.00 -8.64 14.22
N ASP A 60 16.89 -7.97 13.90
CA ASP A 60 15.78 -7.77 14.84
C ASP A 60 15.05 -9.12 14.95
N GLN A 61 15.73 -10.09 15.58
CA GLN A 61 15.11 -11.30 16.08
C GLN A 61 14.38 -10.95 17.37
N ASN A 62 13.29 -10.19 17.25
CA ASN A 62 12.22 -10.32 18.21
C ASN A 62 11.23 -11.33 17.65
N GLN A 63 11.71 -12.57 17.50
CA GLN A 63 10.88 -13.70 17.16
C GLN A 63 10.15 -14.07 18.45
N SER A 64 9.03 -13.40 18.69
CA SER A 64 8.02 -13.90 19.61
C SER A 64 7.49 -15.21 19.01
N ASN A 65 8.19 -16.30 19.35
CA ASN A 65 7.82 -17.68 19.05
C ASN A 65 6.46 -17.99 19.70
N VAL A 66 5.38 -17.56 19.05
CA VAL A 66 4.11 -18.28 19.10
C VAL A 66 4.20 -19.31 17.98
N GLU A 67 4.87 -20.41 18.27
CA GLU A 67 5.11 -21.52 17.35
C GLU A 67 3.81 -21.96 16.66
N GLY A 68 3.78 -21.91 15.32
CA GLY A 68 2.84 -22.70 14.50
C GLY A 68 1.59 -22.03 13.93
N LEU A 69 1.40 -20.70 14.08
CA LEU A 69 0.25 -20.03 13.44
C LEU A 69 0.65 -19.33 12.13
N PRO A 70 -0.12 -19.53 11.03
CA PRO A 70 0.10 -18.88 9.74
C PRO A 70 0.09 -17.35 9.82
N PRO A 71 0.97 -16.64 9.07
CA PRO A 71 0.92 -15.19 8.98
C PRO A 71 -0.34 -14.72 8.24
N ILE A 72 -0.74 -13.48 8.53
CA ILE A 72 -1.85 -12.81 7.84
C ILE A 72 -1.27 -11.78 6.88
N VAL A 73 -1.60 -11.87 5.60
CA VAL A 73 -1.15 -10.92 4.57
C VAL A 73 -2.31 -10.03 4.14
N LEU A 74 -2.22 -8.74 4.46
CA LEU A 74 -3.22 -7.74 4.12
C LEU A 74 -2.89 -7.12 2.75
N VAL A 75 -3.71 -7.41 1.74
CA VAL A 75 -3.47 -6.96 0.36
C VAL A 75 -4.39 -5.79 0.02
N HIS A 76 -3.79 -4.61 -0.19
CA HIS A 76 -4.53 -3.37 -0.40
C HIS A 76 -5.27 -3.34 -1.75
N GLY A 77 -6.15 -2.36 -1.95
CA GLY A 77 -6.87 -2.15 -3.20
C GLY A 77 -6.17 -1.20 -4.16
N ILE A 78 -6.94 -0.68 -5.12
CA ILE A 78 -6.53 0.48 -5.93
C ILE A 78 -6.27 1.68 -5.01
N PHE A 79 -5.25 2.49 -5.32
CA PHE A 79 -4.77 3.61 -4.47
C PHE A 79 -4.33 3.21 -3.05
N GLY A 80 -4.17 1.91 -2.80
CA GLY A 80 -3.60 1.43 -1.54
C GLY A 80 -2.08 1.53 -1.49
N PHE A 81 -1.54 1.32 -0.31
CA PHE A 81 -0.12 1.43 0.00
C PHE A 81 0.24 0.49 1.14
N GLY A 82 1.50 0.04 1.17
CA GLY A 82 2.00 -0.87 2.20
C GLY A 82 2.43 -0.18 3.50
N LYS A 83 2.92 -0.98 4.44
CA LYS A 83 3.44 -0.49 5.74
C LYS A 83 4.59 0.49 5.53
N GLY A 84 4.58 1.60 6.27
CA GLY A 84 5.65 2.61 6.24
C GLY A 84 5.56 3.61 5.08
N ARG A 85 4.51 3.57 4.25
CA ARG A 85 4.26 4.58 3.20
C ARG A 85 3.36 5.71 3.70
N LEU A 86 3.36 6.82 2.97
CA LEU A 86 2.56 8.01 3.24
C LEU A 86 2.74 8.52 4.68
N GLY A 87 3.98 8.70 5.12
CA GLY A 87 4.30 9.24 6.43
C GLY A 87 3.91 8.31 7.59
N GLY A 88 3.86 7.00 7.33
CA GLY A 88 3.47 6.00 8.32
C GLY A 88 1.95 5.92 8.56
N LEU A 89 1.15 6.51 7.68
CA LEU A 89 -0.29 6.29 7.66
C LEU A 89 -0.59 4.80 7.45
N SER A 90 -1.72 4.35 7.98
CA SER A 90 -2.16 2.98 7.84
C SER A 90 -3.33 2.89 6.86
N TYR A 91 -3.14 2.14 5.78
CA TYR A 91 -4.24 1.82 4.85
C TYR A 91 -5.31 0.95 5.52
N PHE A 92 -4.90 0.04 6.42
CA PHE A 92 -5.77 -0.92 7.11
C PHE A 92 -6.22 -0.45 8.50
N GLY A 93 -6.14 0.86 8.78
CA GLY A 93 -6.63 1.43 10.04
C GLY A 93 -5.88 0.95 11.29
N GLY A 94 -4.64 0.48 11.13
CA GLY A 94 -3.76 -0.01 12.19
C GLY A 94 -3.90 -1.49 12.50
N ALA A 95 -4.61 -2.26 11.68
CA ALA A 95 -4.71 -3.72 11.81
C ALA A 95 -3.32 -4.40 11.84
N GLU A 96 -2.37 -3.87 11.09
CA GLU A 96 -0.98 -4.34 11.01
C GLU A 96 -0.13 -4.09 12.24
N LYS A 97 -0.67 -3.36 13.23
CA LYS A 97 -0.01 -3.12 14.53
C LYS A 97 -0.56 -4.07 15.61
N LYS A 98 -1.51 -4.93 15.27
CA LYS A 98 -2.15 -5.84 16.23
C LYS A 98 -1.32 -7.08 16.53
N ASP A 99 -0.48 -7.50 15.58
CA ASP A 99 0.35 -8.69 15.68
C ASP A 99 1.53 -8.56 14.70
N GLU A 100 2.72 -9.02 15.11
CA GLU A 100 3.95 -8.94 14.30
C GLU A 100 3.89 -9.81 13.03
N ARG A 101 3.01 -10.83 13.01
CA ARG A 101 2.81 -11.75 11.88
C ARG A 101 1.87 -11.18 10.81
N VAL A 102 1.38 -9.95 10.99
CA VAL A 102 0.56 -9.27 9.98
C VAL A 102 1.46 -8.55 9.00
N LEU A 103 1.55 -9.09 7.79
CA LEU A 103 2.32 -8.54 6.69
C LEU A 103 1.44 -7.61 5.86
N VAL A 104 2.00 -6.47 5.43
CA VAL A 104 1.30 -5.49 4.58
C VAL A 104 2.20 -5.11 3.41
N PRO A 105 2.18 -5.91 2.32
CA PRO A 105 2.97 -5.63 1.13
C PRO A 105 2.65 -4.26 0.53
N ASP A 106 3.70 -3.55 0.10
CA ASP A 106 3.60 -2.34 -0.71
C ASP A 106 3.66 -2.71 -2.20
N LEU A 107 2.50 -3.01 -2.78
CA LEU A 107 2.34 -3.36 -4.19
C LEU A 107 2.04 -2.10 -5.02
N GLY A 108 2.17 -2.19 -6.34
CA GLY A 108 1.73 -1.12 -7.22
C GLY A 108 0.25 -0.76 -7.01
N SER A 109 -0.02 0.51 -6.71
CA SER A 109 -1.37 0.99 -6.36
C SER A 109 -2.32 1.12 -7.57
N LEU A 110 -1.75 1.16 -8.77
CA LEU A 110 -2.42 1.31 -10.06
C LEU A 110 -1.94 0.31 -11.12
N THR A 111 -1.11 -0.67 -10.73
CA THR A 111 -0.61 -1.70 -11.64
C THR A 111 -1.67 -2.79 -11.89
N SER A 112 -1.46 -3.60 -12.91
CA SER A 112 -2.39 -4.66 -13.29
C SER A 112 -2.54 -5.70 -12.16
N ILE A 113 -3.67 -6.42 -12.12
CA ILE A 113 -3.85 -7.49 -11.12
C ILE A 113 -2.79 -8.59 -11.28
N TYR A 114 -2.37 -8.87 -12.52
CA TYR A 114 -1.31 -9.82 -12.82
C TYR A 114 0.03 -9.37 -12.21
N ASP A 115 0.45 -8.14 -12.49
CA ASP A 115 1.71 -7.61 -11.95
C ASP A 115 1.72 -7.60 -10.44
N ARG A 116 0.61 -7.18 -9.82
CA ARG A 116 0.46 -7.17 -8.37
C ARG A 116 0.53 -8.56 -7.76
N ALA A 117 0.03 -9.59 -8.47
CA ALA A 117 0.15 -10.98 -8.02
C ALA A 117 1.61 -11.46 -8.12
N ARG A 118 2.35 -11.09 -9.17
CA ARG A 118 3.80 -11.36 -9.27
C ARG A 118 4.56 -10.65 -8.16
N GLU A 119 4.33 -9.36 -7.96
CA GLU A 119 4.93 -8.58 -6.86
C GLU A 119 4.64 -9.21 -5.50
N LEU A 120 3.40 -9.63 -5.25
CA LEU A 120 3.02 -10.30 -4.01
C LEU A 120 3.74 -11.63 -3.81
N PHE A 121 3.85 -12.44 -4.85
CA PHE A 121 4.60 -13.70 -4.80
C PHE A 121 6.05 -13.47 -4.38
N TYR A 122 6.76 -12.57 -5.05
CA TYR A 122 8.17 -12.29 -4.76
C TYR A 122 8.37 -11.52 -3.46
N TYR A 123 7.41 -10.71 -3.01
CA TYR A 123 7.43 -10.12 -1.67
C TYR A 123 7.47 -11.21 -0.58
N LEU A 124 6.69 -12.28 -0.75
CA LEU A 124 6.64 -13.38 0.20
C LEU A 124 7.84 -14.32 0.05
N LYS A 125 8.07 -14.83 -1.15
CA LYS A 125 9.10 -15.85 -1.43
C LYS A 125 10.52 -15.32 -1.55
N GLY A 126 10.67 -14.04 -1.84
CA GLY A 126 11.97 -13.42 -2.13
C GLY A 126 12.36 -13.53 -3.59
N GLY A 127 13.44 -12.83 -3.93
CA GLY A 127 13.99 -12.71 -5.28
C GLY A 127 13.50 -11.48 -6.03
N ARG A 128 13.92 -11.41 -7.30
CA ARG A 128 13.54 -10.32 -8.21
C ARG A 128 12.24 -10.65 -8.93
N VAL A 129 11.31 -9.70 -8.91
CA VAL A 129 10.05 -9.83 -9.65
C VAL A 129 10.34 -10.03 -11.13
N ASP A 130 9.87 -11.14 -11.68
CA ASP A 130 9.83 -11.40 -13.13
C ASP A 130 8.36 -11.35 -13.58
N PHE A 131 7.97 -10.36 -14.35
CA PHE A 131 6.63 -10.22 -14.93
C PHE A 131 6.41 -11.12 -16.15
N SER A 132 7.37 -11.98 -16.51
CA SER A 132 7.45 -12.75 -17.75
C SER A 132 7.73 -11.90 -18.99
N GLU A 133 8.46 -12.48 -19.93
CA GLU A 133 8.80 -11.85 -21.21
C GLU A 133 7.55 -11.56 -22.04
N GLU A 134 6.71 -12.58 -22.24
CA GLU A 134 5.48 -12.47 -23.04
C GLU A 134 4.54 -11.37 -22.52
N HIS A 135 4.24 -11.35 -21.21
CA HIS A 135 3.37 -10.32 -20.64
C HIS A 135 3.96 -8.93 -20.79
N SER A 136 5.27 -8.80 -20.55
CA SER A 136 5.97 -7.51 -20.56
C SER A 136 6.06 -6.93 -21.97
N GLU A 137 6.27 -7.77 -22.99
CA GLU A 137 6.18 -7.37 -24.39
C GLU A 137 4.76 -6.98 -24.80
N ALA A 138 3.76 -7.77 -24.40
CA ALA A 138 2.36 -7.51 -24.73
C ALA A 138 1.80 -6.22 -24.07
N CYS A 139 2.20 -5.94 -22.83
CA CYS A 139 1.73 -4.78 -22.06
C CYS A 139 2.67 -3.58 -22.13
N GLY A 140 3.86 -3.71 -22.73
CA GLY A 140 4.78 -2.61 -22.99
C GLY A 140 5.48 -2.06 -21.74
N HIS A 141 5.89 -2.93 -20.82
CA HIS A 141 6.66 -2.54 -19.63
C HIS A 141 7.88 -3.44 -19.41
N SER A 142 8.74 -3.07 -18.44
CA SER A 142 9.92 -3.84 -18.09
C SER A 142 9.56 -5.23 -17.57
N ARG A 143 10.30 -6.26 -18.01
CA ARG A 143 10.17 -7.64 -17.51
C ARG A 143 10.50 -7.79 -16.04
N PHE A 144 11.52 -7.07 -15.55
CA PHE A 144 11.97 -7.22 -14.17
C PHE A 144 11.54 -6.03 -13.33
N GLY A 145 11.02 -6.33 -12.14
CA GLY A 145 10.59 -5.35 -11.13
C GLY A 145 11.54 -5.25 -9.93
N ARG A 146 10.97 -4.97 -8.76
CA ARG A 146 11.70 -4.83 -7.49
C ARG A 146 12.41 -6.14 -7.11
N ASP A 147 13.55 -6.01 -6.46
CA ASP A 147 14.27 -7.12 -5.82
C ASP A 147 13.92 -7.18 -4.33
N TYR A 148 13.31 -8.27 -3.89
CA TYR A 148 12.90 -8.49 -2.50
C TYR A 148 13.92 -9.31 -1.69
N GLY A 149 15.03 -9.74 -2.31
CA GLY A 149 16.08 -10.48 -1.60
C GLY A 149 15.55 -11.78 -0.98
N LYS A 150 15.57 -11.89 0.35
CA LYS A 150 15.11 -13.10 1.05
C LYS A 150 13.60 -13.30 0.97
N GLY A 151 12.79 -12.23 0.90
CA GLY A 151 11.33 -12.31 1.07
C GLY A 151 10.90 -12.33 2.53
N GLU A 152 9.65 -11.95 2.78
CA GLU A 152 9.10 -11.82 4.14
C GLU A 152 8.61 -13.15 4.75
N TYR A 153 8.29 -14.15 3.91
CA TYR A 153 7.90 -15.49 4.37
C TYR A 153 8.40 -16.59 3.40
N PRO A 154 9.73 -16.82 3.33
CA PRO A 154 10.32 -17.69 2.31
C PRO A 154 9.95 -19.17 2.48
N GLU A 155 9.65 -19.59 3.70
CA GLU A 155 9.21 -20.94 4.07
C GLU A 155 7.82 -21.30 3.53
N TRP A 156 7.07 -20.36 2.92
CA TRP A 156 5.71 -20.61 2.44
C TRP A 156 5.55 -21.88 1.58
N ASP A 157 4.88 -22.90 2.08
CA ASP A 157 4.59 -24.13 1.35
C ASP A 157 3.27 -24.75 1.84
N GLU A 158 3.03 -26.02 1.53
CA GLU A 158 1.82 -26.74 1.95
C GLU A 158 1.73 -26.91 3.48
N ASP A 159 2.88 -27.03 4.15
CA ASP A 159 2.97 -27.20 5.61
C ASP A 159 3.06 -25.85 6.34
N HIS A 160 3.44 -24.79 5.63
CA HIS A 160 3.57 -23.41 6.13
C HIS A 160 2.61 -22.46 5.36
N PRO A 161 1.28 -22.55 5.58
CA PRO A 161 0.31 -21.79 4.81
C PRO A 161 0.27 -20.31 5.21
N ILE A 162 -0.45 -19.51 4.42
CA ILE A 162 -0.67 -18.08 4.64
C ILE A 162 -2.16 -17.78 4.63
N HIS A 163 -2.61 -16.87 5.49
CA HIS A 163 -3.96 -16.31 5.43
C HIS A 163 -3.97 -14.96 4.70
N PHE A 164 -4.62 -14.90 3.55
CA PHE A 164 -4.76 -13.65 2.79
C PHE A 164 -6.05 -12.91 3.14
N VAL A 165 -5.96 -11.60 3.34
CA VAL A 165 -7.11 -10.69 3.46
C VAL A 165 -6.97 -9.59 2.40
N GLY A 166 -7.74 -9.70 1.33
CA GLY A 166 -7.75 -8.72 0.25
C GLY A 166 -8.85 -7.68 0.42
N HIS A 167 -8.49 -6.39 0.44
CA HIS A 167 -9.46 -5.29 0.36
C HIS A 167 -9.62 -4.81 -1.09
N SER A 168 -10.86 -4.63 -1.56
CA SER A 168 -11.16 -4.14 -2.91
C SER A 168 -10.43 -4.97 -3.99
N ALA A 169 -9.72 -4.34 -4.92
CA ALA A 169 -8.91 -5.00 -5.95
C ALA A 169 -7.85 -5.96 -5.38
N GLY A 170 -7.46 -5.81 -4.11
CA GLY A 170 -6.55 -6.75 -3.44
C GLY A 170 -7.11 -8.16 -3.35
N ALA A 171 -8.43 -8.33 -3.25
CA ALA A 171 -9.07 -9.64 -3.31
C ALA A 171 -8.87 -10.32 -4.67
N GLN A 172 -8.86 -9.56 -5.77
CA GLN A 172 -8.59 -10.10 -7.10
C GLN A 172 -7.12 -10.52 -7.25
N VAL A 173 -6.19 -9.74 -6.68
CA VAL A 173 -4.77 -10.09 -6.64
C VAL A 173 -4.55 -11.44 -5.95
N VAL A 174 -5.13 -11.62 -4.76
CA VAL A 174 -5.06 -12.89 -4.02
C VAL A 174 -5.62 -14.05 -4.83
N ARG A 175 -6.76 -13.85 -5.51
CA ARG A 175 -7.36 -14.89 -6.36
C ARG A 175 -6.49 -15.28 -7.55
N VAL A 176 -5.79 -14.32 -8.16
CA VAL A 176 -4.85 -14.60 -9.27
C VAL A 176 -3.59 -15.28 -8.75
N LEU A 177 -3.09 -14.91 -7.57
CA LEU A 177 -1.94 -15.57 -6.95
C LEU A 177 -2.22 -17.07 -6.67
N GLN A 178 -3.47 -17.43 -6.37
CA GLN A 178 -3.86 -18.80 -6.06
C GLN A 178 -4.05 -19.69 -7.30
N GLN A 179 -4.18 -19.12 -8.50
CA GLN A 179 -4.43 -19.87 -9.75
C GLN A 179 -3.13 -20.38 -10.36
#